data_AF-A0A5B7HFJ8-F1
#
_entry.id   AF-A0A5B7HFJ8-F1
#
_cell.length_a   1.000
_cell.length_b   1.000
_cell.length_c   1.000
_cell.angle_alpha   90.00
_cell.angle_beta   90.00
_cell.angle_gamma   90.00
#
_symmetry.space_group_name_H-M   'P 1'
#
loop_
_entity.id
_entity.type
_entity.pdbx_description
1 polymer ?
#
loop_
_entity_poly.entity_id
_entity_poly.type
_entity_poly.pdbx_seq_one_letter_code
_entity_poly.pdbx_strand_id
1 'polypeptide(L)' 'MTAPKEEPVMACYFGSWAVYRPGLGKFDVEDIDPFLCTHALYAFAGLQASTGTIVSLDPYNDLYDNYGKGEEYNILSQKK' A
#
# COMPACT_ATOMS: atom_id res chain seq x y z
N MET A 1 -37.33 0.65 12.28
CA MET A 1 -36.23 1.09 11.41
C MET A 1 -34.95 0.97 12.22
N THR A 2 -34.14 -0.05 11.99
CA THR A 2 -32.84 -0.21 12.67
C THR A 2 -31.81 0.71 11.99
N ALA A 3 -30.99 1.39 12.79
CA ALA A 3 -29.87 2.18 12.28
C ALA A 3 -28.93 1.32 11.41
N PRO A 4 -28.22 1.91 10.43
CA PRO A 4 -27.19 1.19 9.69
C PRO A 4 -26.16 0.63 10.67
N LYS A 5 -25.83 -0.66 10.53
CA LYS A 5 -24.75 -1.28 11.30
C LYS A 5 -23.44 -0.87 10.65
N GLU A 6 -22.73 0.10 11.23
CA GLU A 6 -21.38 0.41 10.80
C GLU A 6 -20.46 -0.77 11.17
N GLU A 7 -19.79 -1.35 10.18
CA GLU A 7 -18.80 -2.40 10.44
C GLU A 7 -17.51 -1.78 10.98
N PRO A 8 -16.85 -2.40 11.99
CA PRO A 8 -15.59 -1.91 12.51
C PRO A 8 -14.51 -1.81 11.42
N VAL A 9 -13.75 -0.71 11.45
CA VAL A 9 -12.60 -0.50 10.55
C VAL A 9 -11.31 -0.97 11.23
N MET A 10 -10.62 -1.91 10.59
CA MET A 10 -9.22 -2.26 10.89
C MET A 10 -8.36 -1.84 9.71
N ALA A 11 -7.63 -0.75 9.87
CA ALA A 11 -6.77 -0.17 8.85
C ALA A 11 -5.32 -0.59 9.06
N CYS A 12 -4.70 -1.13 8.02
CA CYS A 12 -3.31 -1.60 8.06
C CYS A 12 -2.44 -0.79 7.11
N TYR A 13 -1.42 -0.16 7.67
CA TYR A 13 -0.41 0.55 6.89
C TYR A 13 0.64 -0.44 6.37
N PHE A 14 0.81 -0.44 5.06
CA PHE A 14 1.91 -1.11 4.39
C PHE A 14 2.96 -0.08 4.02
N GLY A 15 4.12 -0.14 4.66
CA GLY A 15 5.25 0.71 4.30
C GLY A 15 5.96 0.16 3.08
N SER A 16 5.83 0.82 1.92
CA SER A 16 6.36 0.35 0.63
C SER A 16 7.86 0.05 0.68
N TRP A 17 8.60 0.81 1.49
CA TRP A 17 10.05 0.62 1.67
C TRP A 17 10.45 -0.67 2.39
N ALA A 18 9.49 -1.43 2.95
CA ALA A 18 9.76 -2.69 3.65
C ALA A 18 10.36 -3.77 2.73
N VAL A 19 10.10 -3.68 1.42
CA VAL A 19 10.68 -4.55 0.38
C VAL A 19 12.22 -4.48 0.33
N TYR A 20 12.80 -3.39 0.80
CA TYR A 20 14.25 -3.15 0.80
C TYR A 20 14.95 -3.56 2.10
N ARG A 21 14.21 -4.01 3.11
CA ARG A 21 14.82 -4.49 4.35
C ARG A 21 15.63 -5.76 4.07
N PRO A 22 16.80 -5.95 4.70
CA PRO A 22 17.61 -7.14 4.49
C PRO A 22 17.09 -8.35 5.28
N GLY A 23 17.35 -9.54 4.75
CA GLY A 23 17.10 -10.81 5.45
C GLY A 23 15.64 -11.02 5.82
N LEU A 24 15.39 -11.53 7.03
CA LEU A 24 14.05 -11.84 7.54
C LEU A 24 13.16 -10.60 7.75
N GLY A 25 13.72 -9.40 7.66
CA GLY A 25 12.96 -8.16 7.76
C GLY A 25 12.32 -7.73 6.44
N LYS A 26 12.69 -8.36 5.31
CA LYS A 26 12.09 -8.09 4.00
C LYS A 26 10.62 -8.46 4.03
N PHE A 27 9.79 -7.56 3.53
CA PHE A 27 8.35 -7.76 3.50
C PHE A 27 7.80 -7.06 2.26
N ASP A 28 7.28 -7.84 1.32
CA ASP A 28 6.71 -7.40 0.05
C ASP A 28 5.18 -7.44 0.10
N VAL A 29 4.51 -6.97 -0.95
CA VAL A 29 3.04 -6.96 -1.01
C VAL A 29 2.46 -8.37 -0.95
N GLU A 30 3.16 -9.36 -1.51
CA GLU A 30 2.78 -10.77 -1.48
C GLU A 30 2.87 -11.41 -0.09
N ASP A 31 3.57 -10.78 0.85
CA ASP A 31 3.68 -11.27 2.23
C ASP A 31 2.49 -10.82 3.11
N ILE A 32 1.61 -9.95 2.60
CA ILE A 32 0.45 -9.44 3.32
C ILE A 32 -0.63 -10.53 3.43
N ASP A 33 -1.13 -10.79 4.63
CA ASP A 33 -2.37 -11.53 4.83
C ASP A 33 -3.59 -10.59 4.61
N PRO A 34 -4.37 -10.77 3.52
CA PRO A 34 -5.46 -9.87 3.15
C PRO A 34 -6.68 -9.97 4.07
N PHE A 35 -6.76 -10.98 4.95
CA PHE A 35 -7.91 -11.24 5.80
C PHE A 35 -7.77 -10.63 7.21
N LEU A 36 -6.58 -10.14 7.57
CA LEU A 36 -6.38 -9.49 8.87
C LEU A 36 -7.05 -8.12 8.94
N CYS A 37 -7.10 -7.38 7.83
CA CYS A 37 -7.47 -5.97 7.81
C CYS A 37 -8.70 -5.71 6.94
N THR A 38 -9.56 -4.78 7.35
CA THR A 38 -10.69 -4.38 6.50
C THR A 38 -10.23 -3.41 5.42
N HIS A 39 -9.23 -2.57 5.70
CA HIS A 39 -8.65 -1.59 4.78
C HIS A 39 -7.12 -1.68 4.77
N ALA A 40 -6.52 -1.66 3.58
CA ALA A 40 -5.09 -1.56 3.38
C ALA A 40 -4.73 -0.12 2.97
N LEU A 41 -3.64 0.40 3.52
CA LEU A 41 -3.12 1.74 3.27
C LEU A 41 -1.69 1.61 2.75
N TYR A 42 -1.51 1.74 1.44
CA TYR A 42 -0.19 1.79 0.82
C TYR A 42 0.49 3.10 1.19
N ALA A 43 1.64 3.04 1.84
CA ALA A 43 2.29 4.20 2.42
C ALA A 43 3.76 4.33 1.98
N PHE A 44 4.24 5.51 1.59
CA PHE A 44 3.55 6.81 1.51
C PHE A 44 3.60 7.39 0.11
N ALA A 45 2.57 8.17 -0.24
CA ALA A 45 2.65 9.10 -1.34
C ALA A 45 3.38 10.38 -0.88
N GLY A 46 4.12 10.99 -1.80
CA GLY A 46 4.78 12.27 -1.63
C GLY A 46 3.91 13.44 -2.06
N LEU A 47 4.27 14.64 -1.61
CA LEU A 47 3.69 15.90 -2.06
C LEU A 47 4.80 16.79 -2.64
N GLN A 48 4.67 17.18 -3.90
CA GLN A 48 5.64 18.06 -4.52
C GLN A 48 5.48 19.50 -4.00
N ALA A 49 6.48 20.01 -3.30
CA ALA A 49 6.38 21.27 -2.55
C ALA A 49 6.03 22.51 -3.41
N SER A 50 6.47 22.54 -4.67
CA SER A 50 6.25 23.67 -5.57
C SER A 50 4.86 23.68 -6.22
N THR A 51 4.27 22.51 -6.46
CA THR A 51 3.03 22.36 -7.24
C THR A 51 1.86 21.88 -6.37
N GLY A 52 2.12 21.33 -5.18
CA GLY A 52 1.12 20.70 -4.34
C GLY A 52 0.55 19.41 -4.94
N THR A 53 1.21 18.81 -5.93
CA THR A 53 0.74 17.59 -6.59
C THR A 53 1.22 16.34 -5.86
N ILE A 54 0.39 15.31 -5.83
CA ILE A 54 0.77 13.99 -5.31
C ILE A 54 1.79 13.36 -6.27
N VAL A 55 2.82 12.76 -5.71
CA VAL A 55 3.88 12.07 -6.45
C VAL A 55 4.21 10.74 -5.77
N SER A 56 4.65 9.74 -6.54
CA SER A 56 5.28 8.55 -5.96
C SER A 56 6.65 8.91 -5.38
N LEU A 57 6.98 8.34 -4.22
CA LEU A 57 8.29 8.50 -3.57
C LEU A 57 9.31 7.49 -4.09
N ASP A 58 8.84 6.36 -4.64
CA ASP A 58 9.67 5.34 -5.28
C ASP A 58 8.98 4.80 -6.53
N PRO A 59 9.08 5.49 -7.68
CA PRO A 59 8.38 5.09 -8.90
C PRO A 59 8.75 3.69 -9.40
N TYR A 60 9.96 3.20 -9.11
CA TYR A 60 10.37 1.86 -9.53
C TYR A 60 9.66 0.77 -8.74
N ASN A 61 9.42 0.99 -7.44
CA ASN A 61 8.66 0.04 -6.65
C ASN A 61 7.14 0.23 -6.83
N ASP A 62 6.67 1.47 -6.81
CA ASP A 62 5.26 1.79 -6.72
C ASP A 62 4.52 1.59 -8.06
N LEU A 63 5.14 1.93 -9.19
CA LEU A 63 4.50 2.02 -10.52
C LEU A 63 5.02 0.96 -11.49
N TYR A 64 4.25 0.66 -12.54
CA TYR A 64 4.70 -0.20 -13.64
C TYR A 64 5.52 0.56 -14.70
N ASP A 65 5.62 1.88 -14.59
CA ASP A 65 6.40 2.70 -15.51
C ASP A 65 7.88 2.30 -15.48
N ASN A 66 8.55 2.36 -16.63
CA ASN A 66 9.99 2.09 -16.75
C ASN A 66 10.43 0.74 -16.15
N TYR A 67 9.68 -0.34 -16.39
CA TYR A 67 9.93 -1.68 -15.85
C TYR A 67 9.84 -1.76 -14.32
N GLY A 68 9.11 -0.82 -13.70
CA GLY A 68 8.83 -0.86 -12.28
C GLY A 68 7.90 -2.03 -11.88
N LYS A 69 7.84 -2.30 -10.59
CA LYS A 69 7.16 -3.46 -10.02
C LYS A 69 5.64 -3.29 -9.85
N GLY A 70 5.17 -2.04 -9.74
CA GLY A 70 3.75 -1.73 -9.60
C GLY A 70 3.14 -2.15 -8.26
N GLU A 71 3.90 -2.11 -7.17
CA GLU A 71 3.44 -2.60 -5.86
C GLU A 71 2.20 -1.86 -5.33
N GLU A 72 2.03 -0.58 -5.68
CA GLU A 72 0.83 0.19 -5.33
C GLU A 72 -0.44 -0.41 -5.97
N TYR A 73 -0.32 -0.99 -7.16
CA TYR A 73 -1.44 -1.67 -7.82
C TYR A 73 -1.58 -3.12 -7.31
N ASN A 74 -0.47 -3.79 -7.01
CA ASN A 74 -0.47 -5.17 -6.51
C ASN A 74 -1.21 -5.29 -5.18
N ILE A 75 -1.14 -4.29 -4.30
CA ILE A 75 -1.81 -4.35 -2.98
C ILE A 75 -3.33 -4.45 -3.10
N LEU A 76 -3.92 -3.95 -4.19
CA LEU A 76 -5.35 -4.05 -4.47
C LEU A 76 -5.76 -5.47 -4.87
N SER A 77 -4.81 -6.27 -5.34
CA SER A 77 -5.06 -7.63 -5.83
C SER A 77 -5.05 -8.70 -4.73
N GLN A 78 -4.70 -8.34 -3.50
CA GLN A 78 -4.51 -9.28 -2.39
C GLN A 78 -5.83 -9.92 -1.92
N LYS A 79 -7.00 -9.30 -2.11
CA LYS A 79 -8.31 -9.84 -1.68
C LYS A 79 -8.99 -10.79 -2.68
N LYS A 80 -8.24 -11.65 -3.38
CA LYS A 80 -8.83 -12.67 -4.26
C LYS A 80 -9.28 -13.91 -3.50
#